data_AF-A0A6A1TSM8-F1
#
_entry.id   AF-A0A6A1TSM8-F1
#
_cell.length_a   1.000
_cell.length_b   1.000
_cell.length_c   1.000
_cell.angle_alpha   90.00
_cell.angle_beta   90.00
_cell.angle_gamma   90.00
#
_symmetry.space_group_name_H-M   'P 1'
#
loop_
_entity.id
_entity.type
_entity.pdbx_description
1 polymer ?
#
loop_
_entity_poly.entity_id
_entity_poly.type
_entity_poly.pdbx_seq_one_letter_code
_entity_poly.pdbx_strand_id
1 'polypeptide(L)'
;MEDKMSITDRYIVTMRIIQPARVQDVLSAYVELWEAEDRDKTKAVIYSLHEKMKSEGLLIDVRKGTYVLTEEGMQIAARLVKEREIDNRRLFLMKRQRRLYH
;
A
#
# COMPACT_ATOMS: atom_id res chain seq x y z
N MET A 1 -0.83 1.83 16.94
CA MET A 1 -2.11 1.65 16.24
C MET A 1 -1.83 0.59 15.19
N GLU A 2 -2.29 -0.64 15.38
CA GLU A 2 -1.98 -1.73 14.44
C GLU A 2 -2.64 -1.41 13.11
N ASP A 3 -1.82 -1.01 12.14
CA ASP A 3 -2.23 -0.72 10.79
C ASP A 3 -2.68 -2.02 10.14
N LYS A 4 -4.00 -2.20 10.03
CA LYS A 4 -4.68 -3.43 9.56
C LYS A 4 -4.38 -3.78 8.10
N MET A 5 -3.71 -2.89 7.37
CA MET A 5 -3.32 -3.18 6.00
C MET A 5 -2.31 -4.32 5.96
N SER A 6 -2.59 -5.31 5.12
CA SER A 6 -1.62 -6.36 4.84
C SER A 6 -0.39 -5.77 4.12
N ILE A 7 0.72 -6.51 4.12
CA ILE A 7 1.92 -6.11 3.36
C ILE A 7 1.62 -5.90 1.87
N THR A 8 0.68 -6.68 1.32
CA THR A 8 0.21 -6.55 -0.05
C THR A 8 -0.56 -5.25 -0.27
N ASP A 9 -1.46 -4.91 0.64
CA ASP A 9 -2.25 -3.67 0.54
C ASP A 9 -1.34 -2.44 0.62
N ARG A 10 -0.38 -2.47 1.54
CA ARG A 10 0.63 -1.42 1.70
C ARG A 10 1.49 -1.29 0.44
N TYR A 11 1.89 -2.40 -0.17
CA TYR A 11 2.61 -2.40 -1.44
C TYR A 11 1.80 -1.73 -2.56
N ILE A 12 0.53 -2.10 -2.73
CA ILE A 12 -0.36 -1.55 -3.77
C ILE A 12 -0.56 -0.04 -3.55
N VAL A 13 -0.76 0.39 -2.30
CA VAL A 13 -0.88 1.81 -1.97
C VAL A 13 0.43 2.56 -2.21
N THR A 14 1.58 2.01 -1.82
CA THR A 14 2.89 2.60 -2.15
C THR A 14 3.04 2.77 -3.66
N MET A 15 2.78 1.72 -4.44
CA MET A 15 2.87 1.76 -5.90
C MET A 15 1.97 2.86 -6.48
N ARG A 16 0.73 2.99 -6.00
CA ARG A 16 -0.19 4.05 -6.46
C ARG A 16 0.32 5.47 -6.20
N ILE A 17 1.03 5.68 -5.10
CA ILE A 17 1.56 7.00 -4.71
C ILE A 17 2.74 7.39 -5.59
N ILE A 18 3.66 6.46 -5.86
CA ILE A 18 4.96 6.80 -6.48
C ILE A 18 5.05 6.44 -7.97
N GLN A 19 4.07 5.75 -8.54
CA GLN A 19 4.10 5.37 -9.95
C GLN A 19 4.22 6.59 -10.88
N PRO A 20 4.91 6.46 -12.03
CA PRO A 20 5.63 5.27 -12.50
C PRO A 20 6.91 5.01 -11.70
N ALA A 21 7.15 3.76 -11.30
CA ALA A 21 8.24 3.42 -10.37
C ALA A 21 8.92 2.09 -10.70
N ARG A 22 10.20 1.95 -10.33
CA ARG A 22 10.91 0.65 -10.30
C ARG A 22 10.69 -0.04 -8.95
N VAL A 23 10.86 -1.36 -8.88
CA VAL A 23 10.70 -2.13 -7.62
C VAL A 23 11.60 -1.63 -6.48
N GLN A 24 12.80 -1.13 -6.79
CA GLN A 24 13.73 -0.53 -5.82
C GLN A 24 13.23 0.81 -5.23
N ASP A 25 12.49 1.58 -6.04
CA ASP A 25 11.88 2.84 -5.62
C ASP A 25 10.67 2.53 -4.72
N VAL A 26 9.89 1.50 -5.09
CA VAL A 26 8.78 0.98 -4.26
C VAL A 26 9.28 0.49 -2.91
N LEU A 27 10.39 -0.26 -2.86
CA LEU A 27 10.98 -0.69 -1.59
C LEU A 27 11.36 0.50 -0.72
N SER A 28 12.04 1.50 -1.29
CA SER A 28 12.49 2.67 -0.54
C SER A 28 11.31 3.46 0.03
N ALA A 29 10.29 3.73 -0.80
CA ALA A 29 9.08 4.40 -0.36
C ALA A 29 8.26 3.57 0.63
N TYR A 30 8.23 2.24 0.50
CA TYR A 30 7.54 1.36 1.43
C TYR A 30 8.16 1.44 2.83
N VAL A 31 9.49 1.37 2.92
CA VAL A 31 10.20 1.44 4.21
C VAL A 31 9.92 2.78 4.89
N GLU A 32 9.93 3.88 4.13
CA GLU A 32 9.65 5.22 4.63
C GLU A 32 8.19 5.40 5.07
N LEU A 33 7.22 4.99 4.24
CA LEU A 33 5.79 5.20 4.52
C LEU A 33 5.26 4.34 5.67
N TRP A 34 5.83 3.16 5.88
CA TRP A 34 5.30 2.16 6.81
C TRP A 34 6.26 1.83 7.95
N GLU A 35 7.34 2.61 8.11
CA GLU A 35 8.33 2.50 9.19
C GLU A 35 8.84 1.06 9.39
N ALA A 36 9.15 0.37 8.29
CA ALA A 36 9.56 -1.04 8.35
C ALA A 36 10.92 -1.20 9.05
N GLU A 37 10.95 -1.97 10.15
CA GLU A 37 12.13 -2.11 11.03
C GLU A 37 13.32 -2.83 10.36
N ASP A 38 13.05 -3.80 9.47
CA ASP A 38 14.09 -4.61 8.80
C ASP A 38 13.98 -4.46 7.28
N ARG A 39 14.90 -3.68 6.70
CA ARG A 39 14.94 -3.41 5.26
C ARG A 39 15.29 -4.65 4.44
N ASP A 40 16.18 -5.51 4.91
CA ASP A 40 16.65 -6.67 4.14
C ASP A 40 15.58 -7.76 4.06
N LYS A 41 14.89 -8.00 5.18
CA LYS A 41 13.71 -8.88 5.19
C LYS A 41 12.59 -8.30 4.33
N THR A 42 12.35 -6.99 4.40
CA THR A 42 11.33 -6.31 3.60
C THR A 42 11.63 -6.40 2.11
N LYS A 43 12.90 -6.30 1.70
CA LYS A 43 13.33 -6.40 0.31
C LYS A 43 12.88 -7.71 -0.34
N ALA A 44 13.14 -8.85 0.28
CA ALA A 44 12.75 -10.15 -0.28
C ALA A 44 11.23 -10.23 -0.51
N VAL A 45 10.44 -9.74 0.44
CA VAL A 45 8.98 -9.75 0.35
C VAL A 45 8.47 -8.80 -0.73
N ILE A 46 8.98 -7.56 -0.78
CA ILE A 46 8.54 -6.57 -1.78
C ILE A 46 8.86 -7.02 -3.20
N TYR A 47 10.04 -7.60 -3.43
CA TYR A 47 10.41 -8.11 -4.76
C TYR A 47 9.54 -9.31 -5.16
N SER A 48 9.26 -10.22 -4.23
CA SER A 48 8.34 -11.35 -4.48
C SER A 48 6.92 -10.87 -4.79
N LEU A 49 6.40 -9.89 -4.04
CA LEU A 49 5.10 -9.28 -4.31
C LEU A 49 5.07 -8.55 -5.65
N HIS A 50 6.14 -7.85 -6.03
CA HIS A 50 6.22 -7.17 -7.32
C HIS A 50 6.07 -8.14 -8.49
N GLU A 51 6.82 -9.24 -8.47
CA GLU A 51 6.71 -10.28 -9.52
C GLU A 51 5.34 -10.95 -9.52
N LYS A 52 4.76 -11.20 -8.34
CA LYS A 52 3.40 -11.73 -8.23
C LYS A 52 2.38 -10.78 -8.87
N MET A 53 2.38 -9.50 -8.51
CA MET A 53 1.45 -8.49 -9.03
C MET A 53 1.59 -8.31 -10.54
N LYS A 54 2.82 -8.42 -11.05
CA LYS A 54 3.09 -8.45 -12.49
C LYS A 54 2.48 -9.69 -13.15
N SER A 55 2.67 -10.87 -12.57
CA SER A 55 2.11 -12.12 -13.09
C SER A 55 0.57 -12.16 -13.06
N GLU A 56 -0.03 -11.45 -12.09
CA GLU A 56 -1.48 -11.30 -11.94
C GLU A 56 -2.06 -10.21 -12.86
N GLY A 57 -1.24 -9.51 -13.65
CA GLY A 57 -1.71 -8.46 -14.56
C GLY A 57 -2.10 -7.15 -13.86
N LEU A 58 -1.68 -6.95 -12.61
CA LEU A 58 -1.93 -5.72 -11.86
C LEU A 58 -0.89 -4.63 -12.15
N LEU A 59 0.21 -4.98 -12.81
CA LEU A 59 1.29 -4.08 -13.21
C LEU A 59 1.58 -4.19 -14.70
N ILE A 60 1.84 -3.03 -15.31
CA ILE A 60 2.24 -2.88 -16.71
C ILE A 60 3.60 -2.19 -16.74
N ASP A 61 4.52 -2.72 -17.54
CA ASP A 61 5.80 -2.08 -17.83
C ASP A 61 5.60 -0.93 -18.83
N VAL A 62 5.99 0.28 -18.45
CA VAL A 62 5.92 1.48 -19.30
C VAL A 62 7.28 1.86 -19.91
N ARG A 63 8.38 1.36 -19.33
CA ARG A 63 9.77 1.56 -19.77
C ARG A 63 10.60 0.52 -19.04
N LYS A 64 11.60 -0.08 -19.70
CA LYS A 64 12.48 -1.13 -19.14
C LYS A 64 12.66 -1.07 -17.60
N GLY A 65 11.87 -1.88 -16.88
CA GLY A 65 11.93 -2.02 -15.42
C GLY A 65 11.20 -0.96 -14.60
N THR A 66 10.35 -0.13 -15.20
CA THR A 66 9.49 0.87 -14.57
C THR A 66 8.04 0.54 -14.86
N TYR A 67 7.25 0.51 -13.81
CA TYR A 67 5.90 -0.04 -13.86
C TYR A 67 4.87 1.00 -13.43
N VAL A 68 3.63 0.77 -13.85
CA VAL A 68 2.42 1.44 -13.34
C VAL A 68 1.38 0.39 -13.02
N LEU A 69 0.42 0.73 -12.17
CA LEU A 69 -0.76 -0.10 -11.95
C LEU A 69 -1.64 -0.13 -13.20
N THR A 70 -2.24 -1.27 -13.50
CA THR A 70 -3.35 -1.35 -14.45
C THR A 70 -4.60 -0.65 -13.91
N GLU A 71 -5.63 -0.50 -14.75
CA GLU A 71 -6.93 0.02 -14.30
C GLU A 71 -7.49 -0.78 -13.10
N GLU A 72 -7.41 -2.11 -13.14
CA GLU A 72 -7.80 -2.97 -12.03
C GLU A 72 -6.97 -2.70 -10.77
N GLY A 73 -5.64 -2.63 -10.90
CA GLY A 73 -4.75 -2.28 -9.80
C GLY A 73 -5.08 -0.91 -9.19
N MET A 74 -5.44 0.07 -10.03
CA MET A 74 -5.89 1.40 -9.60
C MET A 74 -7.21 1.36 -8.84
N GLN A 75 -8.16 0.53 -9.26
CA GLN A 75 -9.44 0.34 -8.55
C GLN A 75 -9.24 -0.30 -7.17
N ILE A 76 -8.38 -1.32 -7.07
CA ILE A 76 -8.03 -1.97 -5.79
C ILE A 76 -7.41 -0.94 -4.85
N ALA A 77 -6.41 -0.21 -5.33
CA ALA A 77 -5.74 0.82 -4.55
C ALA A 77 -6.69 1.96 -4.11
N ALA A 78 -7.68 2.30 -4.94
CA ALA A 78 -8.73 3.27 -4.60
C ALA A 78 -9.64 2.78 -3.48
N ARG A 79 -10.03 1.49 -3.51
CA ARG A 79 -10.84 0.88 -2.45
C ARG A 79 -10.09 0.90 -1.11
N LEU A 80 -8.82 0.48 -1.10
CA LEU A 80 -7.98 0.44 0.10
C LEU A 80 -7.84 1.82 0.78
N VAL A 81 -7.60 2.88 0.00
CA VAL A 81 -7.51 4.25 0.54
C VAL A 81 -8.83 4.71 1.15
N LYS A 82 -9.96 4.43 0.48
CA LYS A 82 -11.30 4.79 0.99
C LYS A 82 -11.65 4.05 2.29
N GLU A 83 -11.34 2.75 2.38
CA GLU A 83 -11.57 1.95 3.59
C GLU A 83 -10.79 2.53 4.78
N ARG A 84 -9.53 2.91 4.57
CA ARG A 84 -8.72 3.59 5.60
C ARG A 84 -9.35 4.91 6.07
N GLU A 85 -9.87 5.72 5.16
CA GLU A 85 -10.56 6.96 5.54
C GLU A 85 -11.84 6.70 6.35
N ILE A 86 -12.61 5.67 5.98
CA ILE A 86 -13.83 5.26 6.69
C ILE A 86 -13.49 4.78 8.11
N ASP A 87 -12.46 3.96 8.26
CA ASP A 87 -12.02 3.47 9.57
C ASP A 87 -11.52 4.59 10.48
N ASN A 88 -10.78 5.56 9.94
CA ASN A 88 -10.36 6.75 10.68
C ASN A 88 -11.57 7.57 11.18
N ARG A 89 -12.58 7.77 10.32
CA ARG A 89 -13.84 8.46 10.71
C ARG A 89 -14.61 7.68 11.77
N ARG A 90 -14.70 6.35 11.63
CA ARG A 90 -15.35 5.48 12.62
C ARG A 90 -14.68 5.61 13.98
N LEU A 91 -13.35 5.54 14.04
CA LEU A 91 -12.60 5.68 15.29
C LEU A 91 -12.81 7.04 15.94
N PHE A 92 -12.81 8.12 15.15
CA PHE A 92 -13.09 9.47 15.64
C PHE A 92 -14.48 9.55 16.30
N LEU A 93 -15.50 8.99 15.64
CA LEU A 93 -16.86 8.94 16.18
C LEU A 93 -16.94 8.11 17.48
N MET A 94 -16.25 6.96 17.54
CA MET A 94 -16.19 6.14 18.75
C MET A 94 -15.52 6.88 19.93
N LYS A 95 -14.42 7.61 19.68
CA LYS A 95 -13.76 8.45 20.71
C LYS A 95 -14.68 9.57 21.20
N ARG A 96 -15.43 10.20 20.29
CA ARG A 96 -16.42 11.23 20.63
C ARG A 96 -17.54 10.66 21.49
N GLN A 97 -18.08 9.49 21.14
CA GLN A 97 -19.11 8.82 21.95
C GLN A 97 -18.59 8.48 23.35
N ARG A 98 -17.39 7.91 23.49
CA ARG A 98 -16.82 7.62 24.82
C ARG A 98 -16.77 8.86 25.71
N ARG A 99 -16.43 10.03 25.19
CA ARG A 99 -16.44 11.29 25.97
C ARG A 99 -17.83 11.77 26.41
N LEU A 100 -18.90 11.35 25.72
CA LEU A 100 -20.27 11.78 26.02
C LEU A 100 -20.98 10.85 27.02
N TYR A 101 -20.49 9.61 27.17
CA TYR A 101 -21.07 8.58 28.05
C TYR A 101 -20.17 8.24 29.25
N HIS A 102 -19.18 9.09 29.55
CA HIS A 102 -18.39 9.08 30.77
C HIS A 102 -18.76 10.28 31.64
#